data_AF-A0A7Y3N6E5-F1
#
_entry.id   AF-A0A7Y3N6E5-F1
#
_cell.length_a   1.000
_cell.length_b   1.000
_cell.length_c   1.000
_cell.angle_alpha   90.00
_cell.angle_beta   90.00
_cell.angle_gamma   90.00
#
_symmetry.space_group_name_H-M   'P 1'
#
loop_
_entity.id
_entity.type
_entity.pdbx_description
1 polymer ?
#
loop_
_entity_poly.entity_id
_entity_poly.type
_entity_poly.pdbx_seq_one_letter_code
_entity_poly.pdbx_strand_id
1 'polypeptide(L)'
;MKRTLLCLFISFFPFFAYSSWYEKKLEGWYYFEDLKEREENKNLTPEKAEKEIFVKAQKLNQLRSLAILVPSEHNVLQYLQAQKLLIDQSSHFASSWEKVLLSYPELGSFLETPTSSYG
;
A
#
# COMPACT_ATOMS: atom_id res chain seq x y z
N MET A 1 -35.88 -57.53 -5.17
CA MET A 1 -35.97 -56.07 -5.46
C MET A 1 -35.07 -55.18 -4.59
N LYS A 2 -34.53 -55.61 -3.44
CA LYS A 2 -33.67 -54.75 -2.60
C LYS A 2 -32.22 -54.58 -3.10
N ARG A 3 -31.67 -55.58 -3.82
CA ARG A 3 -30.30 -55.52 -4.39
C ARG A 3 -30.17 -54.63 -5.63
N THR A 4 -31.21 -54.53 -6.45
CA THR A 4 -31.23 -53.66 -7.65
C THR A 4 -31.37 -52.18 -7.27
N LEU A 5 -32.03 -51.89 -6.15
CA LEU A 5 -32.17 -50.53 -5.62
C LEU A 5 -30.86 -50.01 -4.99
N LEU A 6 -30.04 -50.91 -4.42
CA LEU A 6 -28.70 -50.60 -3.91
C LEU A 6 -27.73 -50.20 -5.04
N CYS A 7 -27.77 -50.91 -6.17
CA CYS A 7 -26.90 -50.60 -7.32
C CYS A 7 -27.25 -49.28 -8.01
N LEU A 8 -28.54 -48.91 -8.05
CA LEU A 8 -28.99 -47.61 -8.54
C LEU A 8 -28.58 -46.45 -7.61
N PHE A 9 -28.53 -46.69 -6.29
CA PHE A 9 -28.08 -45.67 -5.33
C PHE A 9 -26.58 -45.41 -5.41
N ILE A 10 -25.77 -46.45 -5.64
CA ILE A 10 -24.30 -46.35 -5.78
C ILE A 10 -23.91 -45.62 -7.08
N SER A 11 -24.70 -45.75 -8.15
CA SER A 11 -24.42 -45.09 -9.43
C SER A 11 -24.81 -43.60 -9.46
N PHE A 12 -25.64 -43.13 -8.52
CA PHE A 12 -26.00 -41.71 -8.39
C PHE A 12 -25.08 -40.91 -7.44
N PHE A 13 -24.24 -41.60 -6.66
CA PHE A 13 -23.35 -40.98 -5.68
C PHE A 13 -22.16 -40.15 -6.25
N PRO A 14 -21.57 -40.44 -7.43
CA PRO A 14 -20.40 -39.68 -7.89
C PRO A 14 -20.75 -38.27 -8.40
N PHE A 15 -22.02 -37.90 -8.49
CA PHE A 15 -22.41 -36.56 -8.99
C PHE A 15 -22.10 -35.42 -8.00
N PHE A 16 -21.92 -35.73 -6.71
CA PHE A 16 -21.53 -34.74 -5.69
C PHE A 16 -20.03 -34.59 -5.50
N ALA A 17 -19.21 -35.37 -6.23
CA ALA A 17 -17.74 -35.32 -6.13
C ALA A 17 -17.11 -34.35 -7.15
N TYR A 18 -17.72 -33.19 -7.37
CA TYR A 18 -17.11 -32.11 -8.14
C TYR A 18 -16.05 -31.44 -7.26
N SER A 19 -14.77 -31.75 -7.47
CA SER A 19 -13.68 -31.11 -6.72
C SER A 19 -13.34 -29.76 -7.36
N SER A 20 -13.68 -28.67 -6.68
CA SER A 20 -13.27 -27.30 -7.06
C SER A 20 -11.76 -27.04 -6.91
N TRP A 21 -10.98 -28.07 -6.58
CA TRP A 21 -9.55 -27.97 -6.31
C TRP A 21 -8.75 -27.50 -7.53
N TYR A 22 -9.14 -27.94 -8.74
CA TYR A 22 -8.51 -27.52 -10.00
C TYR A 22 -8.98 -26.14 -10.50
N GLU A 23 -10.09 -25.63 -9.96
CA GLU A 23 -10.63 -24.30 -10.30
C GLU A 23 -10.07 -23.21 -9.38
N LYS A 24 -9.44 -23.58 -8.26
CA LYS A 24 -8.81 -22.64 -7.34
C LYS A 24 -7.50 -22.12 -7.94
N LYS A 25 -7.27 -20.80 -7.85
CA LYS A 25 -5.99 -20.18 -8.24
C LYS A 25 -4.87 -20.89 -7.46
N LEU A 26 -3.75 -21.16 -8.12
CA LEU A 26 -2.55 -21.70 -7.47
C LEU A 26 -2.12 -20.72 -6.37
N GLU A 27 -2.11 -21.17 -5.13
CA GLU A 27 -1.68 -20.41 -3.95
C GLU A 27 -0.33 -20.98 -3.48
N GLY A 28 0.65 -20.13 -3.19
CA GLY A 28 1.98 -20.55 -2.75
C GLY A 28 3.01 -19.42 -2.86
N TRP A 29 4.25 -19.66 -2.42
CA TRP A 29 5.33 -18.65 -2.40
C TRP A 29 5.66 -18.02 -3.77
N TYR A 30 5.33 -18.70 -4.85
CA TYR A 30 5.55 -18.23 -6.23
C TYR A 30 4.33 -17.51 -6.81
N TYR A 31 3.16 -17.62 -6.17
CA TYR A 31 1.90 -17.09 -6.67
C TYR A 31 1.43 -15.95 -5.76
N PHE A 32 1.71 -14.72 -6.19
CA PHE A 32 1.25 -13.54 -5.50
C PHE A 32 -0.19 -13.22 -5.90
N GLU A 33 -0.98 -12.81 -4.91
CA GLU A 33 -2.21 -12.10 -5.17
C GLU A 33 -1.87 -10.63 -5.32
N ASP A 34 -2.25 -10.04 -6.45
CA ASP A 34 -2.24 -8.59 -6.57
C ASP A 34 -3.18 -8.05 -5.51
N LEU A 35 -2.61 -7.46 -4.46
CA LEU A 35 -3.37 -6.66 -3.52
C LEU A 35 -3.98 -5.55 -4.36
N LYS A 36 -5.30 -5.62 -4.56
CA LYS A 36 -6.05 -4.54 -5.20
C LYS A 36 -5.66 -3.25 -4.49
N GLU A 37 -4.96 -2.36 -5.21
CA GLU A 37 -4.57 -1.08 -4.67
C GLU A 37 -5.85 -0.40 -4.19
N ARG A 38 -5.89 -0.09 -2.89
CA ARG A 38 -7.02 0.59 -2.29
C ARG A 38 -6.94 2.02 -2.81
N GLU A 39 -7.66 2.30 -3.90
CA GLU A 39 -7.77 3.65 -4.43
C GLU A 39 -8.48 4.53 -3.39
N GLU A 40 -7.71 5.21 -2.54
CA GLU A 40 -8.21 6.35 -1.78
C GLU A 40 -8.42 7.53 -2.74
N ASN A 41 -9.48 7.47 -3.54
CA ASN A 41 -9.91 8.58 -4.39
C ASN A 41 -10.51 9.69 -3.51
N LYS A 42 -9.66 10.45 -2.84
CA LYS A 42 -10.00 11.80 -2.39
C LYS A 42 -9.88 12.71 -3.60
N ASN A 43 -11.01 13.18 -4.13
CA ASN A 43 -11.07 14.26 -5.12
C ASN A 43 -10.50 15.57 -4.51
N LEU A 44 -9.19 15.66 -4.41
CA LEU A 44 -8.43 16.84 -3.98
C LEU A 44 -8.01 17.63 -5.23
N THR A 45 -8.42 18.89 -5.30
CA THR A 45 -7.88 19.80 -6.31
C THR A 45 -6.46 20.22 -5.93
N PRO A 46 -5.57 20.56 -6.89
CA PRO A 46 -4.21 21.00 -6.58
C PRO A 46 -4.15 22.17 -5.59
N GLU A 47 -5.06 23.14 -5.73
CA GLU A 47 -5.17 24.29 -4.81
C GLU A 47 -5.53 23.86 -3.37
N LYS A 48 -6.41 22.86 -3.20
CA LYS A 48 -6.76 22.33 -1.88
C LYS A 48 -5.59 21.56 -1.27
N ALA A 49 -4.87 20.79 -2.09
CA ALA A 49 -3.69 20.04 -1.64
C ALA A 49 -2.56 20.97 -1.19
N GLU A 50 -2.30 22.04 -1.95
CA GLU A 50 -1.32 23.08 -1.57
C GLU A 50 -1.68 23.73 -0.23
N LYS A 51 -2.94 24.15 -0.06
CA LYS A 51 -3.42 24.73 1.21
C LYS A 51 -3.26 23.75 2.37
N GLU A 52 -3.58 22.47 2.17
CA GLU A 52 -3.46 21.45 3.23
C GLU A 52 -1.99 21.27 3.66
N ILE A 53 -1.07 21.15 2.70
CA ILE A 53 0.37 21.04 2.98
C ILE A 53 0.90 22.30 3.66
N PHE A 54 0.49 23.49 3.21
CA PHE A 54 0.87 24.75 3.82
C PHE A 54 0.48 24.83 5.30
N VAL A 55 -0.77 24.48 5.62
CA VAL A 55 -1.27 24.47 7.01
C VAL A 55 -0.47 23.48 7.88
N LYS A 56 -0.18 22.28 7.36
CA LYS A 56 0.64 21.28 8.06
C LYS A 56 2.07 21.80 8.32
N ALA A 57 2.70 22.39 7.32
CA ALA A 57 4.04 22.95 7.42
C ALA A 57 4.10 24.11 8.43
N GLN A 58 3.11 25.01 8.40
CA GLN A 58 2.99 26.10 9.36
C GLN A 58 2.87 25.58 10.80
N LYS A 59 2.02 24.57 11.03
CA LYS A 59 1.85 23.97 12.36
C LYS A 59 3.14 23.32 12.86
N LEU A 60 3.84 22.59 12.00
CA LEU A 60 5.13 21.98 12.35
C LEU A 60 6.15 23.06 12.76
N ASN A 61 6.24 24.16 12.01
CA ASN A 61 7.15 25.26 12.31
C ASN A 61 6.82 25.95 13.64
N GLN A 62 5.53 26.13 13.96
CA GLN A 62 5.10 26.67 15.26
C GLN A 62 5.54 25.75 16.42
N LEU A 63 5.29 24.45 16.31
CA LEU A 63 5.68 23.47 17.33
C LEU A 63 7.21 23.41 17.49
N ARG A 64 7.95 23.42 16.38
CA ARG A 64 9.41 23.49 16.39
C ARG A 64 9.91 24.73 17.11
N SER A 65 9.38 25.89 16.76
CA SER A 65 9.79 27.17 17.35
C SER A 65 9.56 27.18 18.86
N LEU A 66 8.41 26.67 19.31
CA LEU A 66 8.09 26.55 20.73
C LEU A 66 9.03 25.59 21.45
N ALA A 67 9.32 24.42 20.85
CA ALA A 67 10.24 23.45 21.43
C ALA A 67 11.69 23.97 21.52
N ILE A 68 12.12 24.80 20.57
CA ILE A 68 13.45 25.44 20.60
C ILE A 68 13.53 26.50 21.69
N LEU A 69 12.52 27.38 21.79
CA LEU A 69 12.53 28.46 22.78
C LEU A 69 12.26 27.97 24.21
N VAL A 70 11.42 26.94 24.36
CA VAL A 70 11.04 26.34 25.64
C VAL A 70 11.17 24.82 25.52
N PRO A 71 12.37 24.26 25.75
CA PRO A 71 12.65 22.84 25.55
C PRO A 71 12.14 21.97 26.72
N SER A 72 10.83 22.01 26.97
CA SER A 72 10.18 21.08 27.89
C SER A 72 9.93 19.73 27.20
N GLU A 73 9.87 18.66 27.98
CA GLU A 73 9.53 17.31 27.47
C GLU A 73 8.23 17.33 26.66
N HIS A 74 7.21 18.03 27.15
CA HIS A 74 5.93 18.17 26.46
C HIS A 74 6.07 18.82 25.08
N ASN A 75 6.81 19.94 24.98
CA ASN A 75 6.95 20.67 23.72
C ASN A 75 7.76 19.88 22.68
N VAL A 76 8.81 19.20 23.13
CA VAL A 76 9.64 18.35 22.27
C VAL A 76 8.83 17.15 21.77
N LEU A 77 8.04 16.50 22.65
CA LEU A 77 7.18 15.39 22.27
C LEU A 77 6.16 15.79 21.19
N GLN A 78 5.50 16.94 21.35
CA GLN A 78 4.53 17.45 20.38
C GLN A 78 5.18 17.71 19.01
N TYR A 79 6.37 18.30 19.00
CA TYR A 79 7.13 18.49 17.76
C TYR A 79 7.49 17.15 17.10
N LEU A 80 8.01 16.18 17.86
CA LEU A 80 8.41 14.87 17.33
C LEU A 80 7.23 14.10 16.74
N GLN A 81 6.07 14.11 17.41
CA GLN A 81 4.85 13.49 16.89
C GLN A 81 4.39 14.13 15.58
N ALA A 82 4.38 15.47 15.52
CA ALA A 82 4.03 16.18 14.29
C ALA A 82 5.05 15.94 13.16
N GLN A 83 6.34 15.90 13.49
CA GLN A 83 7.42 15.63 12.53
C GLN A 83 7.29 14.22 11.95
N LYS A 84 7.00 13.22 12.80
CA LYS A 84 6.82 11.84 12.37
C LYS A 84 5.73 11.70 11.30
N LEU A 85 4.59 12.38 11.46
CA LEU A 85 3.51 12.35 10.47
C LEU A 85 3.95 12.88 9.10
N LEU A 86 4.79 13.92 9.06
CA LEU A 86 5.31 14.46 7.81
C LEU A 86 6.34 13.52 7.15
N ILE A 87 7.19 12.88 7.97
CA ILE A 87 8.14 11.86 7.50
C ILE A 87 7.37 10.68 6.90
N ASP A 88 6.34 10.19 7.58
CA ASP A 88 5.53 9.07 7.11
C ASP A 88 4.86 9.42 5.76
N GLN A 89 4.31 10.64 5.61
CA GLN A 89 3.78 11.13 4.32
C GLN A 89 4.85 11.24 3.22
N SER A 90 6.05 11.69 3.57
CA SER A 90 7.17 11.80 2.63
C SER A 90 7.64 10.43 2.15
N SER A 91 7.68 9.43 3.04
CA SER A 91 8.00 8.05 2.69
C SER A 91 6.99 7.45 1.72
N HIS A 92 5.69 7.67 1.95
CA HIS A 92 4.66 7.25 0.99
C HIS A 92 4.83 7.89 -0.39
N PHE A 93 5.09 9.20 -0.42
CA PHE A 93 5.39 9.90 -1.67
C PHE A 93 6.63 9.33 -2.37
N ALA A 94 7.71 9.06 -1.64
CA ALA A 94 8.93 8.49 -2.20
C ALA A 94 8.68 7.11 -2.85
N SER A 95 7.88 6.24 -2.21
CA SER A 95 7.49 4.95 -2.79
C SER A 95 6.66 5.10 -4.06
N SER A 96 5.70 6.04 -4.09
CA SER A 96 4.93 6.32 -5.31
C SER A 96 5.80 6.91 -6.42
N TRP A 97 6.73 7.79 -6.06
CA TRP A 97 7.70 8.38 -6.99
C TRP A 97 8.56 7.30 -7.65
N GLU A 98 9.13 6.39 -6.85
CA GLU A 98 9.96 5.30 -7.35
C GLU A 98 9.18 4.38 -8.31
N LYS A 99 7.95 4.00 -7.96
CA LYS A 99 7.07 3.22 -8.85
C LYS A 99 6.84 3.93 -10.19
N VAL A 100 6.59 5.24 -10.17
CA VAL A 100 6.40 6.04 -11.39
C VAL A 100 7.68 6.05 -12.21
N LEU A 101 8.83 6.27 -11.58
CA LEU A 101 10.12 6.29 -12.28
C LEU A 101 10.46 4.95 -12.95
N LEU A 102 10.13 3.83 -12.30
CA LEU A 102 10.29 2.48 -12.87
C LEU A 102 9.34 2.23 -14.05
N SER A 103 8.14 2.83 -14.01
CA SER A 103 7.14 2.70 -15.07
C SER A 103 7.44 3.60 -16.27
N TYR A 104 8.07 4.75 -16.03
CA TYR A 104 8.41 5.78 -17.01
C TYR A 104 9.90 6.08 -16.98
N PRO A 105 10.73 5.12 -17.47
CA PRO A 105 12.17 5.23 -17.47
C PRO A 105 12.67 6.55 -18.08
N GLU A 106 12.08 7.05 -19.16
CA GLU A 106 12.49 8.30 -19.80
C GLU A 106 12.49 9.54 -18.88
N LEU A 107 11.79 9.50 -17.73
CA LEU A 107 11.78 10.58 -16.74
C LEU A 107 13.04 10.58 -15.84
N GLY A 108 13.79 9.47 -15.81
CA GLY A 108 14.95 9.28 -14.95
C GLY A 108 16.28 9.49 -15.63
N SER A 109 17.29 9.89 -14.86
CA SER A 109 18.67 10.07 -15.34
C SER A 109 19.46 8.76 -15.48
N PHE A 110 18.88 7.60 -15.21
CA PHE A 110 19.59 6.30 -15.26
C PHE A 110 20.05 5.93 -16.68
N LEU A 111 19.42 6.50 -17.72
CA LEU A 111 19.87 6.36 -19.12
C LEU A 111 21.19 7.10 -19.39
N GLU A 112 21.45 8.20 -18.67
CA GLU A 112 22.63 9.05 -18.86
C GLU A 112 23.81 8.57 -18.00
N THR A 113 23.53 8.04 -16.81
CA THR A 113 24.53 7.52 -15.89
C THR A 113 24.12 6.15 -15.38
N PRO A 114 24.67 5.04 -15.90
CA PRO A 114 24.40 3.71 -15.36
C PRO A 114 25.14 3.56 -14.02
N THR A 115 24.53 4.05 -12.94
CA THR A 115 25.02 3.88 -11.57
C THR A 115 24.15 2.86 -10.84
N SER A 116 24.76 1.79 -10.33
CA SER A 116 24.09 0.87 -9.40
C SER A 116 23.94 1.53 -8.03
N SER A 117 22.95 2.41 -7.85
CA SER A 117 22.67 3.02 -6.54
C SER A 117 21.78 2.16 -5.64
N TYR A 118 21.33 1.00 -6.12
CA TYR A 118 20.60 0.02 -5.32
C TYR A 118 21.60 -1.00 -4.78
N GLY A 119 22.03 -0.80 -3.53
CA GLY A 119 22.93 -1.68 -2.76
C GLY A 119 22.46 -1.83 -1.33
#